data_AF-I0K845-F1
#
_entry.id   AF-I0K845-F1
#
_cell.length_a   1.000
_cell.length_b   1.000
_cell.length_c   1.000
_cell.angle_alpha   90.00
_cell.angle_beta   90.00
_cell.angle_gamma   90.00
#
_symmetry.space_group_name_H-M   'P 1'
#
loop_
_entity.id
_entity.type
_entity.pdbx_description
1 polymer ?
#
loop_
_entity_poly.entity_id
_entity_poly.type
_entity_poly.pdbx_seq_one_letter_code
_entity_poly.pdbx_strand_id
1 'polypeptide(L)'
;MYNLDSNKIDGVLKSLGNAGKNAVAALNAMTNGEFKGSALETDPLGNLGYIVRTLQNAKDQAAINAQFAGKTPEEITAIQEQARADEQAAIQAKFNEQLAEMTKEPEPEPEPDEEGAGSEDDPNQPQN
;
A
#
# COMPACT_ATOMS: atom_id res chain seq x y z
N MET A 1 20.69 11.61 36.06
CA MET A 1 19.36 12.26 36.14
C MET A 1 19.31 13.28 35.01
N TYR A 2 18.34 13.19 34.10
CA TYR A 2 18.22 14.18 33.03
C TYR A 2 17.66 15.49 33.61
N ASN A 3 18.32 16.62 33.35
CA ASN A 3 17.77 17.92 33.67
C ASN A 3 16.73 18.28 32.60
N LEU A 4 15.46 18.19 32.96
CA LEU A 4 14.36 18.65 32.12
C LEU A 4 14.27 20.18 32.22
N ASP A 5 14.38 20.86 31.08
CA ASP A 5 14.22 22.31 30.98
C ASP A 5 12.73 22.64 30.83
N SER A 6 12.06 22.92 31.95
CA SER A 6 10.62 23.18 31.98
C SER A 6 10.18 24.31 31.05
N ASN A 7 11.00 25.36 30.92
CA ASN A 7 10.67 26.50 30.05
C ASN A 7 10.62 26.08 28.58
N LYS A 8 11.54 25.21 28.16
CA LYS A 8 11.52 24.66 26.79
C LYS A 8 10.31 23.74 26.58
N ILE A 9 9.99 22.91 27.56
CA ILE A 9 8.84 21.99 27.49
C ILE A 9 7.54 22.80 27.34
N ASP A 10 7.33 23.82 28.18
CA ASP A 10 6.15 24.69 28.13
C ASP A 10 6.04 25.43 26.79
N GLY A 11 7.17 25.91 26.25
CA GLY A 11 7.22 26.56 24.94
C GLY A 11 6.77 25.63 23.81
N VAL A 12 7.21 24.37 23.83
CA VAL A 12 6.81 23.36 22.83
C VAL A 12 5.33 23.00 22.98
N LEU A 13 4.84 22.76 24.21
CA LEU A 13 3.43 22.45 24.46
C LEU A 13 2.51 23.57 23.99
N LYS A 14 2.88 24.82 24.23
CA LYS A 14 2.12 25.99 23.74
C LYS A 14 2.11 26.06 22.22
N SER A 15 3.24 25.80 21.58
CA SER A 15 3.35 25.79 20.11
C SER A 15 2.49 24.68 19.49
N LEU A 16 2.52 23.49 20.07
CA LEU A 16 1.69 22.35 19.66
C LEU A 16 0.20 22.61 19.88
N GLY A 17 -0.19 23.19 21.02
CA GLY A 17 -1.58 23.56 21.30
C GLY A 17 -2.11 24.60 20.32
N ASN A 18 -1.28 25.59 19.92
CA ASN A 18 -1.65 26.56 18.90
C ASN A 18 -1.77 25.93 17.51
N ALA A 19 -0.86 25.02 17.15
CA ALA A 19 -0.95 24.27 15.89
C ALA A 19 -2.23 23.43 15.83
N GLY A 20 -2.58 22.75 16.93
CA GLY A 20 -3.83 22.00 17.05
C GLY A 20 -5.07 22.87 16.87
N LYS A 21 -5.13 24.06 17.50
CA LYS A 21 -6.22 25.03 17.32
C LYS A 21 -6.39 25.45 15.86
N ASN A 22 -5.28 25.80 15.20
CA ASN A 22 -5.29 26.21 13.80
C ASN A 22 -5.75 25.07 12.89
N ALA A 23 -5.33 23.84 13.18
CA ALA A 23 -5.75 22.65 12.46
C ALA A 23 -7.26 22.39 12.58
N VAL A 24 -7.84 22.57 13.76
CA VAL A 24 -9.30 22.44 13.97
C VAL A 24 -10.08 23.57 13.31
N ALA A 25 -9.54 24.79 13.30
CA ALA A 25 -10.12 25.89 12.54
C ALA A 25 -10.17 25.58 11.04
N ALA A 26 -9.11 24.98 10.48
CA ALA A 26 -9.10 24.54 9.09
C ALA A 26 -10.13 23.42 8.83
N LEU A 27 -10.23 22.42 9.72
CA LEU A 27 -11.26 21.39 9.64
C LEU A 27 -12.67 22.01 9.62
N ASN A 28 -12.97 22.89 10.57
CA ASN A 28 -14.26 23.58 10.63
C ASN A 28 -14.55 24.43 9.39
N ALA A 29 -13.55 25.03 8.76
CA ALA A 29 -13.73 25.77 7.51
C ALA A 29 -14.08 24.84 6.34
N MET A 30 -13.51 23.64 6.29
CA MET A 30 -13.79 22.65 5.24
C MET A 30 -15.13 21.92 5.45
N THR A 31 -15.56 21.71 6.69
CA THR A 31 -16.75 20.92 7.04
C THR A 31 -17.94 21.75 7.51
N ASN A 32 -17.95 23.06 7.23
CA ASN A 32 -19.01 23.99 7.66
C ASN A 32 -19.26 24.00 9.19
N GLY A 33 -18.22 23.79 9.98
CA GLY A 33 -18.26 23.90 11.44
C GLY A 33 -18.67 22.63 12.19
N GLU A 34 -18.55 21.46 11.57
CA GLU A 34 -18.89 20.15 12.17
C GLU A 34 -18.23 19.90 13.53
N PHE A 35 -17.02 20.41 13.76
CA PHE A 35 -16.26 20.19 14.99
C PHE A 35 -16.39 21.32 16.01
N LYS A 36 -17.28 22.29 15.79
CA LYS A 36 -17.57 23.34 16.77
C LYS A 36 -18.13 22.75 18.05
N GLY A 37 -17.57 23.14 19.19
CA GLY A 37 -17.92 22.62 20.52
C GLY A 37 -17.43 21.19 20.80
N SER A 38 -16.73 20.55 19.86
CA SER A 38 -16.20 19.19 20.06
C SER A 38 -14.97 19.16 20.96
N ALA A 39 -14.54 17.96 21.36
CA ALA A 39 -13.28 17.74 22.06
C ALA A 39 -12.06 18.24 21.25
N LEU A 40 -12.15 18.24 19.91
CA LEU A 40 -11.08 18.75 19.06
C LEU A 40 -10.89 20.27 19.26
N GLU A 41 -11.98 21.02 19.38
CA GLU A 41 -11.93 22.48 19.55
C GLU A 41 -11.61 22.88 20.99
N THR A 42 -12.14 22.14 21.97
CA THR A 42 -12.03 22.48 23.39
C THR A 42 -10.72 21.98 24.03
N ASP A 43 -10.19 20.83 23.58
CA ASP A 43 -8.87 20.32 23.97
C ASP A 43 -8.07 19.82 22.74
N PRO A 44 -7.57 20.75 21.92
CA PRO A 44 -6.84 20.39 20.70
C PRO A 44 -5.49 19.71 21.00
N LEU A 45 -4.85 20.04 22.12
CA LEU A 45 -3.54 19.46 22.46
C LEU A 45 -3.70 17.98 22.84
N GLY A 46 -4.68 17.64 23.68
CA GLY A 46 -5.00 16.26 24.03
C GLY A 46 -5.48 15.43 22.84
N ASN A 47 -6.05 16.08 21.82
CA ASN A 47 -6.60 15.43 20.62
C ASN A 47 -5.74 15.59 19.36
N LEU A 48 -4.47 16.03 19.47
CA LEU A 48 -3.60 16.28 18.31
C LEU A 48 -3.53 15.11 17.33
N GLY A 49 -3.38 13.89 17.83
CA GLY A 49 -3.32 12.68 16.99
C GLY A 49 -4.60 12.46 16.20
N TYR A 50 -5.76 12.73 16.81
CA TYR A 50 -7.04 12.62 16.13
C TYR A 50 -7.24 13.72 15.08
N ILE A 51 -6.85 14.96 15.41
CA ILE A 51 -6.89 16.09 14.47
C ILE A 51 -6.05 15.80 13.21
N VAL A 52 -4.82 15.32 13.39
CA VAL A 52 -3.94 14.98 12.27
C VAL A 52 -4.56 13.89 11.40
N ARG A 53 -5.13 12.84 12.00
CA ARG A 53 -5.77 11.76 11.24
C ARG A 53 -7.00 12.24 10.48
N THR A 54 -7.83 13.08 11.09
CA THR A 54 -8.99 13.68 10.42
C THR A 54 -8.57 14.56 9.24
N LEU A 55 -7.51 15.35 9.39
CA LEU A 55 -6.95 16.15 8.29
C LEU A 55 -6.39 15.29 7.14
N GLN A 56 -5.73 14.17 7.45
CA GLN A 56 -5.25 13.23 6.44
C GLN A 56 -6.43 12.63 5.65
N ASN A 57 -7.46 12.15 6.34
CA ASN A 57 -8.66 11.63 5.70
C ASN A 57 -9.36 12.70 4.83
N ALA A 58 -9.47 13.93 5.33
CA ALA A 58 -10.06 15.04 4.58
C ALA A 58 -9.26 15.37 3.30
N LYS A 59 -7.93 15.34 3.39
CA LYS A 59 -7.04 15.53 2.24
C LYS A 59 -7.24 14.43 1.19
N ASP A 60 -7.31 13.18 1.62
CA ASP A 60 -7.49 12.04 0.71
C ASP A 60 -8.85 12.10 0.02
N GLN A 61 -9.92 12.42 0.78
CA GLN A 61 -11.24 12.62 0.22
C GLN A 61 -11.28 13.80 -0.76
N ALA A 62 -10.60 14.91 -0.46
CA ALA A 62 -10.51 16.04 -1.38
C ALA A 62 -9.80 15.65 -2.68
N ALA A 63 -8.74 14.84 -2.61
CA ALA A 63 -8.03 14.33 -3.79
C ALA A 63 -8.92 13.42 -4.64
N ILE A 64 -9.72 12.55 -4.01
CA ILE A 64 -10.71 11.70 -4.72
C ILE A 64 -11.77 12.58 -5.37
N ASN A 65 -12.37 13.50 -4.62
CA ASN A 65 -13.41 14.39 -5.13
C ASN A 65 -12.91 15.25 -6.30
N ALA A 66 -11.64 15.65 -6.29
CA ALA A 66 -11.02 16.39 -7.38
C ALA A 66 -10.97 15.60 -8.70
N GLN A 67 -10.84 14.27 -8.67
CA GLN A 67 -10.88 13.43 -9.88
C GLN A 67 -12.25 13.50 -10.59
N PHE A 68 -13.29 13.77 -9.81
CA PHE A 68 -14.68 13.81 -10.27
C PHE A 68 -15.26 15.23 -10.34
N ALA A 69 -14.47 16.26 -10.01
CA ALA A 69 -14.92 17.64 -10.03
C ALA A 69 -15.32 18.05 -11.46
N GLY A 70 -16.54 18.61 -11.59
CA GLY A 70 -17.09 19.03 -12.88
C GLY A 70 -17.60 17.89 -13.77
N LYS A 71 -17.60 16.65 -13.28
CA LYS A 71 -18.19 15.51 -13.98
C LYS A 71 -19.65 15.32 -13.58
N THR A 72 -20.47 14.93 -14.54
CA THR A 72 -21.83 14.48 -14.31
C THR A 72 -21.83 13.12 -13.61
N PRO A 73 -22.92 12.75 -12.90
CA PRO A 73 -23.05 11.42 -12.32
C PRO A 73 -22.84 10.29 -13.33
N GLU A 74 -23.34 10.44 -14.56
CA GLU A 74 -23.16 9.46 -15.63
C GLU A 74 -21.68 9.29 -16.02
N GLU A 75 -20.91 10.38 -16.12
CA GLU A 75 -19.47 10.33 -16.40
C GLU A 75 -18.68 9.70 -15.26
N ILE A 76 -19.08 9.93 -14.00
CA ILE A 76 -18.45 9.30 -12.83
C ILE A 76 -18.68 7.78 -12.89
N THR A 77 -19.91 7.35 -13.16
CA THR A 77 -20.25 5.93 -13.30
C THR A 77 -19.45 5.29 -14.44
N ALA A 78 -19.38 5.93 -15.60
CA ALA A 78 -18.60 5.41 -16.74
C ALA A 78 -17.10 5.26 -16.40
N ILE A 79 -16.52 6.22 -15.67
CA ILE A 79 -15.11 6.14 -15.22
C ILE A 79 -14.92 4.98 -14.24
N GLN A 80 -15.85 4.79 -13.30
CA GLN A 80 -15.78 3.69 -12.33
C GLN A 80 -15.98 2.32 -12.99
N GLU A 81 -16.87 2.22 -13.99
CA GLU A 81 -17.09 1.01 -14.77
C GLU A 81 -15.87 0.66 -15.62
N GLN A 82 -15.26 1.66 -16.28
CA GLN A 82 -14.03 1.46 -17.03
C GLN A 82 -12.88 1.02 -16.12
N ALA A 83 -12.72 1.65 -14.96
CA ALA A 83 -11.69 1.26 -13.99
C ALA A 83 -11.85 -0.19 -13.50
N ARG A 84 -13.09 -0.66 -13.29
CA ARG A 84 -13.36 -2.08 -12.97
C ARG A 84 -13.02 -3.01 -14.13
N ALA A 85 -13.35 -2.63 -15.37
CA ALA A 85 -13.03 -3.44 -16.53
C ALA A 85 -11.51 -3.56 -16.71
N ASP A 86 -10.77 -2.46 -16.51
CA ASP A 86 -9.31 -2.42 -16.59
C ASP A 86 -8.67 -3.27 -15.48
N GLU A 87 -9.19 -3.21 -14.25
CA GLU A 87 -8.72 -4.04 -13.13
C GLU A 87 -8.95 -5.53 -13.40
N GLN A 88 -10.13 -5.91 -13.91
CA GLN A 88 -10.41 -7.29 -14.29
C GLN A 88 -9.48 -7.78 -15.41
N ALA A 89 -9.23 -6.96 -16.43
CA ALA A 89 -8.29 -7.28 -17.50
C ALA A 89 -6.87 -7.45 -16.97
N ALA A 90 -6.42 -6.60 -16.05
CA ALA A 90 -5.10 -6.70 -15.43
C ALA A 90 -4.95 -7.96 -14.56
N ILE A 91 -5.99 -8.34 -13.80
CA ILE A 91 -6.02 -9.58 -13.02
C ILE A 91 -5.95 -10.78 -13.96
N GLN A 92 -6.77 -10.79 -15.02
CA GLN A 92 -6.79 -11.87 -16.01
C GLN A 92 -5.43 -12.01 -16.71
N ALA A 93 -4.78 -10.90 -17.07
CA ALA A 93 -3.45 -10.90 -17.66
C ALA A 93 -2.41 -11.49 -16.70
N LYS A 94 -2.39 -11.05 -15.44
CA LYS A 94 -1.50 -11.61 -14.41
C LYS A 94 -1.73 -13.09 -14.16
N PHE A 95 -2.99 -13.54 -14.14
CA PHE A 95 -3.32 -14.94 -13.98
C PHE A 95 -2.80 -15.77 -15.16
N ASN A 96 -2.97 -15.28 -16.39
CA ASN A 96 -2.46 -15.95 -17.59
C ASN A 96 -0.93 -15.97 -17.65
N GLU A 97 -0.26 -14.90 -17.23
CA GLU A 97 1.21 -14.86 -17.10
C GLU A 97 1.71 -15.91 -16.09
N GLN A 98 1.07 -16.02 -14.92
CA GLN A 98 1.41 -17.04 -13.92
C GLN A 98 1.15 -18.47 -14.42
N LEU A 99 0.05 -18.68 -15.14
CA LEU A 99 -0.25 -19.98 -15.73
C LEU A 99 0.83 -20.37 -16.75
N ALA A 100 1.23 -19.43 -17.62
CA ALA A 100 2.27 -19.65 -18.62
C ALA A 100 3.62 -19.98 -17.97
N GLU A 101 3.95 -19.35 -16.85
CA GLU A 101 5.17 -19.61 -16.09
C GLU A 101 5.16 -20.99 -15.42
N MET A 102 4.01 -21.44 -14.89
CA MET A 102 3.86 -22.80 -14.33
C MET A 102 3.88 -23.91 -15.39
N THR A 103 3.50 -23.61 -16.63
CA THR A 103 3.56 -24.56 -17.75
C THR A 103 4.89 -24.58 -18.48
N LYS A 104 5.88 -23.77 -18.10
CA LYS A 104 7.24 -23.96 -18.59
C LYS A 104 7.75 -25.29 -18.03
N GLU A 105 8.05 -26.24 -18.91
CA GLU A 105 8.69 -27.49 -18.55
C GLU A 105 9.96 -27.19 -17.73
N PRO A 106 10.22 -27.93 -16.64
CA PRO A 106 11.50 -27.80 -15.94
C PRO A 106 12.62 -28.04 -16.95
N GLU A 107 13.65 -27.19 -16.93
CA GLU A 107 14.87 -27.43 -17.72
C GLU A 107 15.31 -28.88 -17.48
N PRO A 108 15.57 -29.67 -18.54
CA PRO A 108 15.99 -31.05 -18.37
C PRO A 108 17.25 -31.06 -17.49
N GLU A 109 17.23 -31.84 -16.42
CA GLU A 109 18.40 -32.02 -15.56
C GLU A 109 19.57 -32.47 -16.45
N PRO A 110 20.77 -31.89 -16.29
CA PRO A 110 21.92 -32.29 -17.09
C PRO A 110 22.17 -33.79 -16.90
N GLU A 111 22.19 -34.54 -18.01
CA GLU A 111 22.48 -35.97 -17.98
C GLU A 111 23.84 -36.20 -17.30
N PRO A 112 23.96 -37.16 -16.37
CA PRO A 112 25.25 -37.51 -15.80
C PRO A 112 26.13 -38.12 -16.90
N ASP A 113 27.31 -37.53 -17.13
CA ASP A 113 28.33 -38.06 -18.05
C ASP A 113 28.57 -39.55 -17.74
N GLU A 114 28.23 -40.43 -18.68
CA GLU A 114 28.64 -41.84 -18.67
C GLU A 114 30.14 -41.93 -19.01
N GLU A 115 31.00 -41.61 -18.05
CA GLU A 115 32.37 -42.16 -18.01
C GLU A 115 32.44 -43.31 -17.00
N GLY A 116 32.44 -44.53 -17.52
CA GLY A 116 33.14 -45.64 -16.87
C GLY A 116 32.31 -46.87 -16.52
N ALA A 117 32.00 -47.71 -17.51
CA ALA A 117 31.73 -49.14 -17.28
C ALA A 117 32.54 -49.98 -18.27
N GLY A 118 33.86 -50.06 -18.04
CA GLY A 118 34.75 -51.00 -18.70
C GLY A 118 34.51 -52.42 -18.18
N SER A 119 33.75 -53.20 -18.97
CA SER A 119 33.80 -54.65 -19.18
C SER A 119 34.47 -55.55 -18.12
N GLU A 120 33.67 -56.35 -17.40
CA GLU A 120 34.06 -57.60 -16.74
C GLU A 120 33.55 -58.82 -17.54
N ASP A 121 34.38 -59.87 -17.55
CA ASP A 121 34.07 -61.31 -17.68
C ASP A 121 33.64 -61.88 -19.05
N ASP A 122 34.04 -63.07 -19.53
CA ASP A 122 34.76 -64.25 -18.99
C ASP A 122 35.16 -65.13 -20.21
N PRO A 123 36.12 -66.08 -20.10
CA PRO A 123 36.65 -66.88 -21.19
C PRO A 123 35.85 -68.18 -21.44
N ASN A 124 36.22 -68.85 -22.55
CA ASN A 124 36.07 -70.29 -22.81
C ASN A 124 34.85 -70.74 -23.66
N GLN A 125 35.08 -70.89 -24.98
CA GLN A 125 34.43 -71.93 -25.80
C GLN A 125 35.39 -72.52 -26.86
N PRO A 126 35.28 -73.84 -27.16
CA PRO A 126 36.29 -74.62 -27.88
C PRO A 126 36.26 -74.45 -29.41
N GLN A 127 37.43 -74.64 -30.04
CA GLN A 127 37.60 -74.72 -31.50
C GLN A 127 37.23 -76.11 -32.02
N ASN A 128 36.54 -76.12 -33.16
CA ASN A 128 36.22 -77.29 -34.00
C ASN A 128 37.46 -77.78 -34.76
#